data_AF-A0A2D5VMB8-F1
#
_entry.id   AF-A0A2D5VMB8-F1
#
_cell.length_a   1.000
_cell.length_b   1.000
_cell.length_c   1.000
_cell.angle_alpha   90.00
_cell.angle_beta   90.00
_cell.angle_gamma   90.00
#
_symmetry.space_group_name_H-M   'P 1'
#
loop_
_entity.id
_entity.type
_entity.pdbx_description
1 polymer ?
#
loop_
_entity_poly.entity_id
_entity_poly.type
_entity_poly.pdbx_seq_one_letter_code
_entity_poly.pdbx_strand_id
1 'polypeptide(L)'
;MVNDEKRTTTEPFLLEKERNSLFPIRHPDLYNAYLAHRSAFWTEQEVLLSADEFDSLPEDAQFYLSNVLGFFAKSDMLVNSNIDERFLGDFENNETRMFYHYQLMAEDVHTAQYQRLIEVYIKDPA
;
A
#
# COMPACT_ATOMS: atom_id res chain seq x y z
N MET A 1 -8.01 -25.65 -0.83
CA MET A 1 -8.89 -25.64 -2.02
C MET A 1 -10.07 -24.75 -1.67
N VAL A 2 -9.97 -23.45 -1.96
CA VAL A 2 -11.11 -22.54 -1.82
C VAL A 2 -11.99 -22.78 -3.05
N ASN A 3 -13.29 -22.95 -2.84
CA ASN A 3 -14.27 -23.18 -3.89
C ASN A 3 -14.17 -22.07 -4.95
N ASP A 4 -13.68 -22.43 -6.12
CA ASP A 4 -13.71 -21.62 -7.34
C ASP A 4 -15.12 -21.71 -7.95
N GLU A 5 -16.12 -21.24 -7.21
CA GLU A 5 -17.38 -20.86 -7.86
C GLU A 5 -17.05 -19.67 -8.73
N LYS A 6 -16.79 -19.92 -10.03
CA LYS A 6 -16.60 -18.89 -11.04
C LYS A 6 -17.70 -17.84 -10.89
N ARG A 7 -17.32 -16.71 -10.31
CA ARG A 7 -18.16 -15.54 -10.14
C ARG A 7 -18.69 -15.19 -11.53
N THR A 8 -19.98 -15.41 -11.77
CA THR A 8 -20.63 -15.17 -13.06
C THR A 8 -20.83 -13.66 -13.21
N THR A 9 -19.73 -12.92 -13.33
CA THR A 9 -19.75 -11.48 -13.48
C THR A 9 -20.11 -11.13 -14.92
N THR A 10 -21.05 -10.19 -15.07
CA THR A 10 -21.42 -9.61 -16.35
C THR A 10 -20.74 -8.26 -16.59
N GLU A 11 -19.95 -7.79 -15.62
CA GLU A 11 -19.27 -6.51 -15.67
C GLU A 11 -18.15 -6.56 -16.72
N PRO A 12 -18.26 -5.83 -17.84
CA PRO A 12 -17.34 -5.97 -18.97
C PRO A 12 -15.88 -5.72 -18.60
N PHE A 13 -15.63 -4.81 -17.67
CA PHE A 13 -14.28 -4.46 -17.20
C PHE A 13 -13.59 -5.62 -16.45
N LEU A 14 -14.35 -6.44 -15.72
CA LEU A 14 -13.83 -7.63 -15.02
C LEU A 14 -13.61 -8.83 -15.96
N LEU A 15 -14.13 -8.76 -17.18
CA LEU A 15 -13.98 -9.80 -18.20
C LEU A 15 -12.80 -9.54 -19.14
N GLU A 16 -12.20 -8.35 -19.09
CA GLU A 16 -11.06 -8.02 -19.93
C GLU A 16 -9.81 -8.79 -19.49
N LYS A 17 -9.15 -9.43 -20.47
CA LYS A 17 -7.98 -10.28 -20.26
C LYS A 17 -6.67 -9.53 -20.37
N GLU A 18 -5.65 -10.06 -19.69
CA GLU A 18 -4.26 -9.60 -19.80
C GLU A 18 -3.78 -9.60 -21.25
N ARG A 19 -2.89 -8.66 -21.57
CA ARG A 19 -2.27 -8.55 -22.89
C ARG A 19 -0.76 -8.70 -22.76
N ASN A 20 -0.15 -9.40 -23.71
CA ASN A 20 1.30 -9.54 -23.81
C ASN A 20 2.01 -8.26 -24.29
N SER A 21 1.28 -7.18 -24.56
CA SER A 21 1.82 -5.86 -24.87
C SER A 21 1.03 -4.77 -24.16
N LEU A 22 1.74 -3.81 -23.56
CA LEU A 22 1.12 -2.64 -22.94
C LEU A 22 0.47 -1.73 -23.99
N PHE A 23 1.15 -1.51 -25.12
CA PHE A 23 0.67 -0.63 -26.18
C PHE A 23 -0.21 -1.37 -27.20
N PRO A 24 -1.20 -0.67 -27.79
CA PRO A 24 -1.68 0.67 -27.38
C PRO A 24 -2.37 0.64 -26.01
N ILE A 25 -2.30 1.74 -25.25
CA ILE A 25 -2.98 1.89 -23.96
C ILE A 25 -4.50 1.84 -24.20
N ARG A 26 -5.21 0.97 -23.47
CA ARG A 26 -6.66 0.79 -23.59
C ARG A 26 -7.45 1.62 -22.59
N HIS A 27 -6.88 1.85 -21.41
CA HIS A 27 -7.47 2.66 -20.35
C HIS A 27 -6.55 3.83 -19.98
N PRO A 28 -6.58 4.93 -20.75
CA PRO A 28 -5.69 6.07 -20.53
C PRO A 28 -5.87 6.74 -19.17
N ASP A 29 -7.08 6.74 -18.64
CA ASP A 29 -7.43 7.23 -17.30
C ASP A 29 -6.71 6.42 -16.21
N LEU A 30 -6.78 5.08 -16.26
CA LEU A 30 -6.09 4.20 -15.32
C LEU A 30 -4.57 4.27 -15.47
N TYR A 31 -4.08 4.33 -16.71
CA TYR A 31 -2.65 4.52 -16.96
C TYR A 31 -2.17 5.85 -16.40
N ASN A 32 -2.93 6.94 -16.57
CA ASN A 32 -2.59 8.24 -16.00
C ASN A 32 -2.66 8.23 -14.47
N ALA A 33 -3.61 7.51 -13.87
CA ALA A 33 -3.64 7.31 -12.41
C ALA A 33 -2.39 6.57 -11.91
N TYR A 34 -1.95 5.52 -12.62
CA TYR A 34 -0.69 4.85 -12.34
C TYR A 34 0.52 5.79 -12.48
N LEU A 35 0.55 6.62 -13.54
CA LEU A 35 1.64 7.59 -13.73
C LEU A 35 1.67 8.64 -12.62
N ALA A 36 0.50 9.14 -12.20
CA ALA A 36 0.38 10.06 -11.08
C ALA A 36 0.87 9.42 -9.78
N HIS A 37 0.44 8.19 -9.49
CA HIS A 37 0.90 7.43 -8.33
C HIS A 37 2.42 7.24 -8.37
N ARG A 38 2.97 6.83 -9.52
CA ARG A 38 4.41 6.65 -9.72
C ARG A 38 5.22 7.94 -9.57
N SER A 39 4.64 9.08 -9.93
CA SER A 39 5.30 10.38 -9.77
C SER A 39 5.44 10.82 -8.31
N ALA A 40 4.68 10.20 -7.41
CA ALA A 40 4.73 10.42 -5.98
C ALA A 40 5.62 9.39 -5.23
N PHE A 41 6.50 8.69 -5.96
CA PHE A 41 7.45 7.77 -5.33
C PHE A 41 8.31 8.48 -4.28
N TRP A 42 8.53 7.80 -3.16
CA TRP A 42 9.47 8.18 -2.11
C TRP A 42 10.00 6.92 -1.44
N THR A 43 11.11 7.05 -0.70
CA THR A 43 11.61 5.98 0.16
C THR A 43 11.61 6.39 1.62
N GLU A 44 11.51 5.41 2.52
CA GLU A 44 11.49 5.65 3.97
C GLU A 44 12.72 6.43 4.46
N GLN A 45 13.86 6.31 3.78
CA GLN A 45 15.08 7.05 4.12
C GLN A 45 14.97 8.56 3.88
N GLU A 46 14.04 9.02 3.04
CA GLU A 46 13.82 10.45 2.79
C GLU A 46 13.24 11.17 4.01
N VAL A 47 12.64 10.43 4.96
CA VAL A 47 12.13 10.98 6.21
C VAL A 47 13.24 11.02 7.26
N LEU A 48 13.68 12.23 7.62
CA LEU A 48 14.69 12.46 8.65
C LEU A 48 14.04 12.56 10.03
N LEU A 49 14.36 11.60 10.91
CA LEU A 49 13.78 11.51 12.26
C LEU A 49 14.68 12.09 13.37
N SER A 50 15.89 12.55 13.04
CA SER A 50 16.87 12.95 14.04
C SER A 50 16.53 14.25 14.78
N ALA A 51 15.62 15.05 14.23
CA ALA A 51 15.17 16.31 14.82
C ALA A 51 13.88 16.16 15.65
N ASP A 52 13.30 14.95 15.71
CA ASP A 52 12.04 14.74 16.39
C ASP A 52 12.24 14.61 17.91
N GLU A 53 11.40 15.31 18.68
CA GLU A 53 11.47 15.33 20.14
C GLU A 53 10.30 14.55 20.77
N PHE A 54 10.15 13.28 20.42
CA PHE A 54 9.07 12.44 20.95
C PHE A 54 9.09 12.37 22.49
N ASP A 55 10.28 12.23 23.09
CA ASP A 55 10.48 12.13 24.55
C ASP A 55 10.12 13.44 25.29
N SER A 56 10.03 14.57 24.60
CA SER A 56 9.63 15.87 25.16
C SER A 56 8.12 16.08 25.20
N LEU A 57 7.33 15.19 24.57
CA LEU A 57 5.88 15.30 24.54
C LEU A 57 5.27 14.93 25.90
N PRO A 58 4.09 15.48 26.24
CA PRO A 58 3.28 15.00 27.36
C PRO A 58 3.01 13.48 27.29
N GLU A 59 2.92 12.83 28.45
CA GLU A 59 2.74 11.36 28.54
C GLU A 59 1.47 10.88 27.81
N ASP A 60 0.38 11.64 27.89
CA ASP A 60 -0.87 11.35 27.19
C ASP A 60 -0.73 11.45 25.66
N ALA A 61 0.06 12.41 25.17
CA ALA A 61 0.38 12.55 23.75
C ALA A 61 1.28 11.41 23.25
N GLN A 62 2.29 11.02 24.04
CA GLN A 62 3.13 9.86 23.73
C GLN A 62 2.29 8.59 23.66
N PHE A 63 1.45 8.35 24.69
CA PHE A 63 0.55 7.20 24.72
C PHE A 63 -0.39 7.17 23.50
N TYR A 64 -0.99 8.31 23.15
CA TYR A 64 -1.85 8.42 21.98
C TYR A 64 -1.12 8.08 20.69
N LEU A 65 0.04 8.70 20.44
CA LEU A 65 0.83 8.47 19.23
C LEU A 65 1.34 7.03 19.13
N SER A 66 1.77 6.43 20.24
CA SER A 66 2.19 5.01 20.26
C SER A 66 1.05 4.08 19.85
N ASN A 67 -0.19 4.34 20.29
CA ASN A 67 -1.34 3.54 19.87
C ASN A 67 -1.67 3.73 18.37
N VAL A 68 -1.57 4.97 17.88
CA VAL A 68 -1.77 5.27 16.45
C VAL A 68 -0.72 4.55 15.60
N LEU A 69 0.55 4.61 15.99
CA LEU A 69 1.64 3.90 15.30
C LEU A 69 1.44 2.38 15.37
N GLY A 70 1.03 1.84 16.51
CA GLY A 70 0.74 0.42 16.67
C GLY A 70 -0.41 -0.09 15.77
N PHE A 71 -1.40 0.77 15.51
CA PHE A 71 -2.45 0.48 14.54
C PHE A 71 -1.91 0.45 13.10
N PHE A 72 -1.18 1.49 12.70
CA PHE A 72 -0.69 1.62 11.33
C PHE A 72 0.38 0.59 10.97
N ALA A 73 1.22 0.19 11.94
CA ALA A 73 2.26 -0.83 11.75
C ALA A 73 1.74 -2.19 11.24
N LYS A 74 0.43 -2.47 11.39
CA LYS A 74 -0.21 -3.68 10.89
C LYS A 74 -1.23 -3.42 9.77
N SER A 75 -1.77 -2.21 9.65
CA SER A 75 -2.85 -1.93 8.70
C SER A 75 -2.40 -2.11 7.26
N ASP A 76 -1.21 -1.63 6.92
CA ASP A 76 -0.75 -1.58 5.52
C ASP A 76 -0.42 -2.99 5.00
N MET A 77 0.10 -3.86 5.87
CA MET A 77 0.26 -5.28 5.55
C MET A 77 -1.09 -5.98 5.28
N LEU A 78 -2.16 -5.59 5.98
CA LEU A 78 -3.50 -6.13 5.73
C LEU A 78 -4.08 -5.60 4.41
N VAL A 79 -3.81 -4.33 4.07
CA VAL A 79 -4.14 -3.76 2.76
C VAL A 79 -3.44 -4.54 1.65
N ASN A 80 -2.14 -4.82 1.80
CA ASN A 80 -1.37 -5.63 0.85
C ASN A 80 -1.95 -7.04 0.65
N SER A 81 -2.28 -7.74 1.73
CA SER A 81 -2.93 -9.06 1.63
C SER A 81 -4.25 -8.98 0.87
N ASN A 82 -5.07 -7.96 1.11
CA ASN A 82 -6.33 -7.78 0.39
C ASN A 82 -6.11 -7.43 -1.11
N ILE A 83 -5.12 -6.60 -1.43
CA ILE A 83 -4.80 -6.28 -2.83
C ILE A 83 -4.30 -7.53 -3.56
N ASP A 84 -3.40 -8.29 -2.96
CA ASP A 84 -2.78 -9.48 -3.55
C ASP A 84 -3.79 -10.63 -3.71
N GLU A 85 -4.52 -10.96 -2.64
CA GLU A 85 -5.42 -12.14 -2.62
C GLU A 85 -6.76 -11.90 -3.32
N ARG A 86 -7.20 -10.64 -3.44
CA ARG A 86 -8.52 -10.31 -4.01
C ARG A 86 -8.43 -9.43 -5.23
N PHE A 87 -7.91 -8.20 -5.09
CA PHE A 87 -8.00 -7.22 -6.18
C PHE A 87 -7.20 -7.66 -7.41
N LEU A 88 -5.97 -8.15 -7.23
CA LEU A 88 -5.18 -8.66 -8.35
C LEU A 88 -5.75 -9.95 -8.97
N GLY A 89 -6.61 -10.68 -8.25
CA GLY A 89 -7.36 -11.81 -8.80
C GLY A 89 -8.60 -11.40 -9.59
N ASP A 90 -9.25 -10.30 -9.20
CA ASP A 90 -10.47 -9.79 -9.84
C ASP A 90 -10.19 -9.03 -11.15
N PHE A 91 -9.00 -8.45 -11.33
CA PHE A 91 -8.63 -7.67 -12.52
C PHE A 91 -7.46 -8.26 -13.32
N GLU A 92 -7.69 -8.53 -14.61
CA GLU A 92 -6.65 -9.03 -15.52
C GLU A 92 -6.10 -7.95 -16.47
N ASN A 93 -6.75 -6.79 -16.63
CA ASN A 93 -6.25 -5.74 -17.53
C ASN A 93 -4.95 -5.07 -17.01
N ASN A 94 -4.02 -4.83 -17.94
CA ASN A 94 -2.64 -4.43 -17.60
C ASN A 94 -2.58 -3.11 -16.83
N GLU A 95 -3.33 -2.08 -17.27
CA GLU A 95 -3.30 -0.75 -16.66
C GLU A 95 -3.75 -0.76 -15.19
N THR A 96 -4.78 -1.54 -14.86
CA THR A 96 -5.23 -1.74 -13.46
C THR A 96 -4.21 -2.50 -12.64
N ARG A 97 -3.65 -3.60 -13.18
CA ARG A 97 -2.62 -4.38 -12.50
C ARG A 97 -1.37 -3.55 -12.23
N MET A 98 -0.95 -2.71 -13.17
CA MET A 98 0.17 -1.77 -12.99
C MET A 98 -0.09 -0.79 -11.84
N PHE A 99 -1.30 -0.26 -11.73
CA PHE A 99 -1.68 0.60 -10.60
C PHE A 99 -1.57 -0.15 -9.26
N TYR A 100 -2.17 -1.34 -9.16
CA TYR A 100 -2.15 -2.11 -7.90
C TYR A 100 -0.77 -2.67 -7.55
N HIS A 101 0.05 -3.08 -8.52
CA HIS A 101 1.44 -3.46 -8.24
C HIS A 101 2.23 -2.29 -7.67
N TYR A 102 2.00 -1.08 -8.17
CA TYR A 102 2.64 0.10 -7.59
C TYR A 102 2.10 0.39 -6.19
N GLN A 103 0.79 0.24 -5.97
CA GLN A 103 0.21 0.38 -4.64
C GLN A 103 0.81 -0.60 -3.63
N LEU A 104 0.97 -1.88 -3.98
CA LEU A 104 1.61 -2.88 -3.11
C LEU A 104 2.99 -2.41 -2.65
N MET A 105 3.82 -1.95 -3.60
CA MET A 105 5.16 -1.44 -3.31
C MET A 105 5.11 -0.17 -2.44
N ALA A 106 4.13 0.71 -2.64
CA ALA A 106 3.98 1.92 -1.84
C ALA A 106 3.58 1.60 -0.39
N GLU A 107 2.67 0.63 -0.19
CA GLU A 107 2.30 0.17 1.15
C GLU A 107 3.44 -0.59 1.85
N ASP A 108 4.35 -1.23 1.11
CA ASP A 108 5.58 -1.79 1.69
C ASP A 108 6.51 -0.67 2.22
N VAL A 109 6.63 0.45 1.48
CA VAL A 109 7.37 1.64 1.95
C VAL A 109 6.68 2.26 3.17
N HIS A 110 5.34 2.35 3.19
CA HIS A 110 4.58 2.81 4.35
C HIS A 110 4.85 1.93 5.58
N THR A 111 4.77 0.61 5.40
CA THR A 111 5.08 -0.37 6.44
C THR A 111 6.48 -0.15 6.99
N ALA A 112 7.49 -0.05 6.13
CA ALA A 112 8.87 0.20 6.53
C ALA A 112 9.02 1.52 7.32
N GLN A 113 8.37 2.59 6.86
CA GLN A 113 8.41 3.88 7.55
C GLN A 113 7.75 3.81 8.94
N TYR A 114 6.60 3.15 9.09
CA TYR A 114 5.98 2.99 10.41
C TYR A 114 6.82 2.15 11.36
N GLN A 115 7.47 1.08 10.87
CA GLN A 115 8.41 0.31 11.69
C GLN A 115 9.59 1.17 12.16
N ARG A 116 10.12 2.03 11.28
CA ARG A 116 11.21 2.94 11.60
C ARG A 116 10.78 3.99 12.64
N LEU A 117 9.57 4.56 12.53
CA LEU A 117 9.02 5.46 13.55
C LEU A 117 8.89 4.77 14.91
N ILE A 118 8.40 3.53 14.93
CA ILE A 118 8.29 2.73 16.16
C ILE A 118 9.67 2.48 16.77
N GLU A 119 10.66 2.08 15.97
CA GLU A 119 12.02 1.84 16.45
C GLU A 119 12.66 3.10 17.07
N VAL A 120 12.41 4.28 16.49
CA VAL A 120 12.96 5.54 17.01
C VAL A 120 12.24 6.02 18.27
N TYR A 121 10.91 5.97 18.30
CA TYR A 121 10.11 6.59 19.35
C TYR A 121 9.73 5.65 20.51
N ILE A 122 9.54 4.36 20.23
CA ILE A 122 9.06 3.37 21.19
C ILE A 122 10.24 2.46 21.57
N LYS A 123 11.05 2.93 22.50
CA LYS A 123 12.19 2.17 23.02
C LYS A 123 11.70 1.17 24.05
N ASP A 124 12.19 -0.07 23.98
CA ASP A 124 11.89 -1.09 24.99
C ASP A 124 12.36 -0.58 26.37
N PRO A 125 11.56 -0.75 27.44
CA PRO A 125 12.06 -0.48 28.78
C PRO A 125 13.21 -1.45 29.07
N ALA A 126 14.40 -0.90 29.35
CA ALA A 126 15.54 -1.67 29.84
C ALA A 126 15.28 -2.29 31.23
#